data_AF-A0A1F5UQC1-F1
#
_entry.id   AF-A0A1F5UQC1-F1
#
_cell.length_a   1.000
_cell.length_b   1.000
_cell.length_c   1.000
_cell.angle_alpha   90.00
_cell.angle_beta   90.00
_cell.angle_gamma   90.00
#
_symmetry.space_group_name_H-M   'P 1'
#
loop_
_entity.id
_entity.type
_entity.pdbx_description
1 polymer ?
#
loop_
_entity_poly.entity_id
_entity_poly.type
_entity_poly.pdbx_seq_one_letter_code
_entity_poly.pdbx_strand_id
1 'polypeptide(L)'
;MQILRRWRTYPWLLRLLWLALIALPLGVAALFTGVEISSQPAFCGTCHFMKPYYESWETSTHREVACVECHIPPGIAAEFRKKYEALSMVVSYFTGTYGTNPWAEVPDESCLRPGCHEQRLLVGRELVGNVLFDHRPHLTELRREKKLRCTSCHSQIVQGQHIAVTESTCFLCHFKEAQLNEGTAQCTLCHETPETMITTSGLSFDHADVKRFGMDCLLCHANTVSGTGEVPSGRCLTCHNEPARLARLGETEFLHRVHVTEHKVECTSCHVEIQHQIPQALEAVSTQCETCHFGGGHSPQRDIYVGLGGEGVDPQPAAMYLAGVSCESCHVVSKEGRKIASEVSCMSCHGAQFLKIYQNWQQVLSTRLKVVQSLSQKVQALIPPSELIRRAEENIAFVEKAHGVHNPGYASALLKRAHEDLQRALGEAGMEVNLEPPWPQAPYPTQCTACHLDAETIAKEINSWTFRHEAHVVRRGLQCTICHTEVRYQESQHGAPLNRCTDCHPARAHLEGARPQDCLQCHPANFPTSSQKVRFSHELHVNFGFNCTQCHTNVDTMDHLDYINYVTTAPLLKHELCGICHQKEVPPEGAANFAGCMKCHITF
;
A
#
# COMPACT_ATOMS: atom_id res chain seq x y z
N MET A 1 -62.67 -75.12 19.89
CA MET A 1 -61.70 -75.69 18.92
C MET A 1 -62.35 -75.90 17.53
N GLN A 2 -63.01 -74.87 16.96
CA GLN A 2 -63.69 -74.95 15.65
C GLN A 2 -63.35 -73.79 14.68
N ILE A 3 -62.48 -72.84 15.06
CA ILE A 3 -62.10 -71.70 14.21
C ILE A 3 -60.92 -72.06 13.27
N LEU A 4 -60.15 -73.12 13.57
CA LEU A 4 -58.97 -73.52 12.80
C LEU A 4 -59.27 -74.41 11.57
N ARG A 5 -60.52 -74.81 11.33
CA ARG A 5 -60.88 -75.75 10.24
C ARG A 5 -61.37 -75.11 8.94
N ARG A 6 -61.46 -73.77 8.86
CA ARG A 6 -61.90 -73.03 7.64
C ARG A 6 -60.77 -72.48 6.76
N TRP A 7 -59.50 -72.59 7.17
CA TRP A 7 -58.34 -72.11 6.38
C TRP A 7 -57.89 -73.10 5.29
N ARG A 8 -58.59 -74.23 5.12
CA ARG A 8 -58.23 -75.29 4.16
C ARG A 8 -58.93 -75.17 2.79
N THR A 9 -59.82 -74.20 2.59
CA THR A 9 -60.59 -74.03 1.34
C THR A 9 -60.04 -72.96 0.39
N TYR A 10 -59.04 -72.18 0.79
CA TYR A 10 -58.46 -71.11 -0.06
C TYR A 10 -56.94 -71.02 0.09
N PRO A 11 -56.17 -72.02 -0.40
CA PRO A 11 -54.70 -71.98 -0.39
C PRO A 11 -54.12 -70.76 -1.12
N TRP A 12 -54.90 -70.14 -2.03
CA TRP A 12 -54.54 -68.90 -2.70
C TRP A 12 -54.58 -67.67 -1.78
N LEU A 13 -55.46 -67.61 -0.77
CA LEU A 13 -55.48 -66.49 0.20
C LEU A 13 -54.25 -66.51 1.11
N LEU A 14 -53.81 -67.71 1.54
CA LEU A 14 -52.54 -67.88 2.25
C LEU A 14 -51.35 -67.50 1.37
N ARG A 15 -51.35 -67.87 0.08
CA ARG A 15 -50.30 -67.45 -0.87
C ARG A 15 -50.29 -65.94 -1.10
N LEU A 16 -51.46 -65.29 -1.22
CA LEU A 16 -51.56 -63.84 -1.33
C LEU A 16 -51.09 -63.12 -0.06
N LEU A 17 -51.42 -63.66 1.12
CA LEU A 17 -50.92 -63.15 2.40
C LEU A 17 -49.40 -63.27 2.50
N TRP A 18 -48.81 -64.42 2.13
CA TRP A 18 -47.36 -64.60 2.09
C TRP A 18 -46.67 -63.71 1.05
N LEU A 19 -47.28 -63.55 -0.12
CA LEU A 19 -46.79 -62.63 -1.15
C LEU A 19 -46.84 -61.18 -0.67
N ALA A 20 -47.92 -60.75 0.00
CA ALA A 20 -48.01 -59.41 0.60
C ALA A 20 -47.00 -59.21 1.74
N LEU A 21 -46.78 -60.23 2.59
CA LEU A 21 -45.81 -60.22 3.68
C LEU A 21 -44.35 -60.08 3.21
N ILE A 22 -44.04 -60.52 1.98
CA ILE A 22 -42.71 -60.40 1.37
C ILE A 22 -42.63 -59.16 0.47
N ALA A 23 -43.65 -58.91 -0.35
CA ALA A 23 -43.68 -57.80 -1.31
C ALA A 23 -43.79 -56.44 -0.62
N LEU A 24 -44.48 -56.33 0.52
CA LEU A 24 -44.62 -55.06 1.23
C LEU A 24 -43.27 -54.60 1.82
N PRO A 25 -42.51 -55.41 2.60
CA PRO A 25 -41.19 -55.02 3.07
C PRO A 25 -40.19 -54.79 1.92
N LEU A 26 -40.21 -55.62 0.88
CA LEU A 26 -39.35 -55.41 -0.29
C LEU A 26 -39.70 -54.11 -1.04
N GLY A 27 -40.98 -53.79 -1.17
CA GLY A 27 -41.44 -52.54 -1.77
C GLY A 27 -41.03 -51.32 -0.95
N VAL A 28 -41.15 -51.40 0.38
CA VAL A 28 -40.69 -50.34 1.30
C VAL A 28 -39.17 -50.18 1.24
N ALA A 29 -38.42 -51.29 1.23
CA ALA A 29 -36.97 -51.26 1.11
C ALA A 29 -36.54 -50.65 -0.23
N ALA A 30 -37.17 -51.05 -1.35
CA ALA A 30 -36.90 -50.49 -2.67
C ALA A 30 -37.20 -48.98 -2.75
N LEU A 31 -38.32 -48.54 -2.14
CA LEU A 31 -38.66 -47.12 -2.05
C LEU A 31 -37.62 -46.34 -1.24
N PHE A 32 -37.22 -46.87 -0.09
CA PHE A 32 -36.20 -46.25 0.77
C PHE A 32 -34.85 -46.16 0.07
N THR A 33 -34.39 -47.24 -0.57
CA THR A 33 -33.15 -47.25 -1.35
C THR A 33 -33.22 -46.28 -2.53
N GLY A 34 -34.35 -46.19 -3.23
CA GLY A 34 -34.55 -45.21 -4.30
C GLY A 34 -34.50 -43.76 -3.81
N VAL A 35 -35.07 -43.50 -2.63
CA VAL A 35 -34.99 -42.20 -1.96
C VAL A 35 -33.54 -41.85 -1.60
N GLU A 36 -32.78 -42.80 -1.05
CA GLU A 36 -31.39 -42.59 -0.67
C GLU A 36 -30.51 -42.31 -1.89
N ILE A 37 -30.60 -43.14 -2.94
CA ILE A 37 -29.83 -42.96 -4.18
C ILE A 37 -30.14 -41.62 -4.83
N SER A 38 -31.43 -41.24 -4.90
CA SER A 38 -31.85 -39.95 -5.51
C SER A 38 -31.44 -38.72 -4.70
N SER A 39 -30.95 -38.91 -3.47
CA SER A 39 -30.52 -37.83 -2.58
C SER A 39 -29.00 -37.61 -2.61
N GLN A 40 -28.25 -38.49 -3.29
CA GLN A 40 -26.80 -38.39 -3.40
C GLN A 40 -26.39 -37.32 -4.43
N PRO A 41 -25.34 -36.52 -4.16
CA PRO A 41 -24.82 -35.52 -5.10
C PRO A 41 -24.50 -36.10 -6.49
N ALA A 42 -23.92 -37.31 -6.53
CA ALA A 42 -23.58 -37.98 -7.78
C ALA A 42 -24.81 -38.23 -8.67
N PHE A 43 -25.97 -38.55 -8.07
CA PHE A 43 -27.22 -38.69 -8.81
C PHE A 43 -27.65 -37.35 -9.42
N CYS A 44 -27.59 -36.26 -8.65
CA CYS A 44 -27.87 -34.92 -9.16
C CYS A 44 -26.93 -34.53 -10.31
N GLY A 45 -25.64 -34.90 -10.23
CA GLY A 45 -24.65 -34.67 -11.29
C GLY A 45 -24.93 -35.41 -12.62
N THR A 46 -25.80 -36.44 -12.61
CA THR A 46 -26.23 -37.10 -13.86
C THR A 46 -27.21 -36.25 -14.69
N CYS A 47 -27.84 -35.24 -14.09
CA CYS A 47 -28.72 -34.31 -14.78
C CYS A 47 -27.91 -33.24 -15.51
N HIS A 48 -28.16 -33.05 -16.81
CA HIS A 48 -27.39 -32.14 -17.68
C HIS A 48 -27.32 -30.68 -17.20
N PHE A 49 -28.38 -30.15 -16.56
CA PHE A 49 -28.42 -28.79 -16.03
C PHE A 49 -27.73 -28.63 -14.67
N MET A 50 -27.55 -29.73 -13.93
CA MET A 50 -26.92 -29.71 -12.61
C MET A 50 -25.40 -29.87 -12.67
N LYS A 51 -24.84 -30.31 -13.81
CA LYS A 51 -23.41 -30.59 -13.95
C LYS A 51 -22.52 -29.41 -13.51
N PRO A 52 -22.74 -28.15 -13.96
CA PRO A 52 -21.92 -27.02 -13.49
C PRO A 52 -22.05 -26.74 -11.98
N TYR A 53 -23.24 -26.99 -11.41
CA TYR A 53 -23.49 -26.82 -9.97
C TYR A 53 -22.83 -27.92 -9.15
N TYR A 54 -22.80 -29.16 -9.65
CA TYR A 54 -22.09 -30.27 -9.05
C TYR A 54 -20.57 -30.04 -9.04
N GLU A 55 -20.00 -29.62 -10.17
CA GLU A 55 -18.56 -29.28 -10.27
C GLU A 55 -18.18 -28.13 -9.32
N SER A 56 -19.05 -27.14 -9.19
CA SER A 56 -18.88 -26.03 -8.25
C SER A 56 -19.00 -26.46 -6.78
N TRP A 57 -19.90 -27.40 -6.48
CA TRP A 57 -20.04 -27.98 -5.15
C TRP A 57 -18.81 -28.81 -4.75
N GLU A 58 -18.26 -29.60 -5.67
CA GLU A 58 -17.09 -30.46 -5.45
C GLU A 58 -15.84 -29.68 -5.03
N THR A 59 -15.73 -28.43 -5.49
CA THR A 59 -14.63 -27.50 -5.15
C THR A 59 -14.95 -26.58 -3.97
N SER A 60 -16.16 -26.64 -3.41
CA SER A 60 -16.61 -25.80 -2.30
C SER A 60 -16.18 -26.32 -0.92
N THR A 61 -16.34 -25.48 0.10
CA THR A 61 -16.18 -25.87 1.51
C THR A 61 -17.24 -26.86 1.99
N HIS A 62 -18.33 -27.05 1.23
CA HIS A 62 -19.45 -27.93 1.56
C HIS A 62 -19.48 -29.21 0.73
N ARG A 63 -18.37 -29.57 0.05
CA ARG A 63 -18.26 -30.77 -0.81
C ARG A 63 -18.54 -32.12 -0.13
N GLU A 64 -18.63 -32.16 1.19
CA GLU A 64 -18.95 -33.37 1.97
C GLU A 64 -20.43 -33.40 2.41
N VAL A 65 -21.19 -32.35 2.13
CA VAL A 65 -22.61 -32.21 2.46
C VAL A 65 -23.46 -32.55 1.25
N ALA A 66 -24.44 -33.44 1.41
CA ALA A 66 -25.31 -33.81 0.30
C ALA A 66 -26.18 -32.62 -0.15
N CYS A 67 -26.44 -32.48 -1.46
CA CYS A 67 -27.21 -31.35 -2.01
C CYS A 67 -28.59 -31.19 -1.34
N VAL A 68 -29.24 -32.32 -1.02
CA VAL A 68 -30.55 -32.34 -0.37
C VAL A 68 -30.53 -31.76 1.04
N GLU A 69 -29.38 -31.79 1.73
CA GLU A 69 -29.29 -31.23 3.08
C GLU A 69 -29.40 -29.71 3.08
N CYS A 70 -29.06 -29.04 1.99
CA CYS A 70 -29.30 -27.61 1.84
C CYS A 70 -30.65 -27.33 1.18
N HIS A 71 -30.94 -28.03 0.07
CA HIS A 71 -32.08 -27.73 -0.79
C HIS A 71 -33.43 -28.30 -0.32
N ILE A 72 -33.44 -29.21 0.67
CA ILE A 72 -34.65 -29.73 1.30
C ILE A 72 -34.65 -29.30 2.77
N PRO A 73 -35.65 -28.50 3.21
CA PRO A 73 -35.78 -28.11 4.61
C PRO A 73 -35.93 -29.35 5.52
N PRO A 74 -35.47 -29.27 6.79
CA PRO A 74 -35.60 -30.39 7.71
C PRO A 74 -37.08 -30.74 7.96
N GLY A 75 -37.40 -32.04 7.97
CA GLY A 75 -38.72 -32.56 8.31
C GLY A 75 -39.34 -33.45 7.22
N ILE A 76 -39.97 -34.54 7.65
CA ILE A 76 -40.51 -35.60 6.78
C ILE A 76 -41.50 -35.04 5.74
N ALA A 77 -42.37 -34.10 6.14
CA ALA A 77 -43.33 -33.48 5.23
C ALA A 77 -42.66 -32.63 4.13
N ALA A 78 -41.59 -31.92 4.46
CA ALA A 78 -40.83 -31.11 3.50
C ALA A 78 -40.10 -32.00 2.48
N GLU A 79 -39.56 -33.12 2.95
CA GLU A 79 -38.90 -34.12 2.11
C GLU A 79 -39.86 -34.77 1.10
N PHE A 80 -41.04 -35.22 1.55
CA PHE A 80 -42.06 -35.76 0.64
C PHE A 80 -42.52 -34.73 -0.38
N ARG A 81 -42.79 -33.50 0.04
CA ARG A 81 -43.21 -32.41 -0.85
C ARG A 81 -42.14 -32.12 -1.91
N LYS A 82 -40.88 -31.97 -1.51
CA LYS A 82 -39.78 -31.66 -2.43
C LYS A 82 -39.50 -32.79 -3.42
N LYS A 83 -39.62 -34.05 -2.99
CA LYS A 83 -39.52 -35.20 -3.89
C LYS A 83 -40.69 -35.26 -4.89
N TYR A 84 -41.90 -34.89 -4.47
CA TYR A 84 -43.04 -34.72 -5.38
C TYR A 84 -42.84 -33.57 -6.38
N GLU A 85 -42.29 -32.44 -5.96
CA GLU A 85 -41.91 -31.33 -6.84
C GLU A 85 -40.81 -31.77 -7.83
N ALA A 86 -39.80 -32.53 -7.39
CA ALA A 86 -38.73 -33.05 -8.25
C ALA A 86 -39.25 -34.01 -9.34
N LEU A 87 -40.31 -34.79 -9.06
CA LEU A 87 -40.98 -35.60 -10.08
C LEU A 87 -41.49 -34.75 -11.26
N SER A 88 -41.99 -33.53 -10.99
CA SER A 88 -42.42 -32.62 -12.05
C SER A 88 -41.25 -32.10 -12.90
N MET A 89 -40.06 -31.97 -12.31
CA MET A 89 -38.84 -31.59 -13.04
C MET A 89 -38.39 -32.72 -13.97
N VAL A 90 -38.50 -33.97 -13.53
CA VAL A 90 -38.24 -35.15 -14.38
C VAL A 90 -39.20 -35.19 -15.56
N VAL A 91 -40.50 -34.94 -15.32
CA VAL A 91 -41.48 -34.82 -16.42
C VAL A 91 -41.10 -33.71 -17.38
N SER A 92 -40.77 -32.51 -16.85
CA SER A 92 -40.37 -31.34 -17.65
C SER A 92 -39.12 -31.57 -18.49
N TYR A 93 -38.17 -32.37 -17.98
CA TYR A 93 -36.99 -32.81 -18.73
C TYR A 93 -37.37 -33.69 -19.92
N PHE A 94 -38.20 -34.71 -19.70
CA PHE A 94 -38.64 -35.62 -20.78
C PHE A 94 -39.58 -34.94 -21.79
N THR A 95 -40.34 -33.92 -21.38
CA THR A 95 -41.21 -33.15 -22.27
C THR A 95 -40.50 -31.98 -22.94
N GLY A 96 -39.25 -31.67 -22.57
CA GLY A 96 -38.49 -30.54 -23.11
C GLY A 96 -39.04 -29.17 -22.73
N THR A 97 -39.88 -29.09 -21.69
CA THR A 97 -40.57 -27.85 -21.25
C THR A 97 -39.87 -27.17 -20.07
N TYR A 98 -38.58 -27.42 -19.87
CA TYR A 98 -37.80 -26.87 -18.76
C TYR A 98 -37.28 -25.45 -19.09
N GLY A 99 -37.19 -24.59 -18.07
CA GLY A 99 -36.56 -23.27 -18.18
C GLY A 99 -35.04 -23.35 -18.09
N THR A 100 -34.34 -22.37 -18.66
CA THR A 100 -32.86 -22.31 -18.68
C THR A 100 -32.24 -21.66 -17.43
N ASN A 101 -33.05 -21.16 -16.49
CA ASN A 101 -32.57 -20.50 -15.29
C ASN A 101 -33.16 -21.16 -14.02
N PRO A 102 -32.56 -22.27 -13.54
CA PRO A 102 -33.02 -22.91 -12.32
C PRO A 102 -32.66 -22.04 -11.11
N TRP A 103 -33.68 -21.61 -10.37
CA TRP A 103 -33.51 -20.86 -9.14
C TRP A 103 -33.96 -21.71 -7.95
N ALA A 104 -33.11 -21.80 -6.93
CA ALA A 104 -33.40 -22.56 -5.72
C ALA A 104 -33.30 -21.66 -4.49
N GLU A 105 -34.37 -21.67 -3.70
CA GLU A 105 -34.41 -20.99 -2.40
C GLU A 105 -33.92 -21.96 -1.32
N VAL A 106 -32.80 -21.63 -0.68
CA VAL A 106 -32.31 -22.35 0.50
C VAL A 106 -32.77 -21.60 1.74
N PRO A 107 -33.59 -22.23 2.61
CA PRO A 107 -34.09 -21.58 3.81
C PRO A 107 -33.05 -21.64 4.95
N ASP A 108 -33.11 -20.69 5.88
CA ASP A 108 -32.12 -20.58 6.97
C ASP A 108 -32.11 -21.81 7.89
N GLU A 109 -33.25 -22.49 8.05
CA GLU A 109 -33.36 -23.71 8.84
C GLU A 109 -32.55 -24.87 8.25
N SER A 110 -32.28 -24.86 6.94
CA SER A 110 -31.37 -25.82 6.32
C SER A 110 -29.93 -25.61 6.77
N CYS A 111 -29.50 -24.36 6.91
CA CYS A 111 -28.15 -24.02 7.38
C CYS A 111 -27.99 -24.29 8.88
N LEU A 112 -29.02 -23.97 9.67
CA LEU A 112 -29.03 -24.08 11.14
C LEU A 112 -29.40 -25.48 11.66
N ARG A 113 -29.48 -26.49 10.80
CA ARG A 113 -29.81 -27.85 11.21
C ARG A 113 -28.76 -28.45 12.15
N PRO A 114 -29.14 -29.43 12.99
CA PRO A 114 -28.21 -30.11 13.87
C PRO A 114 -27.02 -30.70 13.11
N GLY A 115 -25.81 -30.48 13.62
CA GLY A 115 -24.58 -30.92 12.95
C GLY A 115 -24.03 -29.99 11.86
N CYS A 116 -24.71 -28.87 11.56
CA CYS A 116 -24.23 -27.83 10.64
C CYS A 116 -23.88 -26.52 11.39
N HIS A 117 -24.66 -25.45 11.24
CA HIS A 117 -24.39 -24.12 11.82
C HIS A 117 -25.28 -23.78 13.03
N GLU A 118 -25.66 -24.76 13.83
CA GLU A 118 -26.63 -24.61 14.93
C GLU A 118 -26.27 -23.51 15.96
N GLN A 119 -24.97 -23.26 16.20
CA GLN A 119 -24.49 -22.26 17.14
C GLN A 119 -24.04 -20.96 16.46
N ARG A 120 -24.11 -20.84 15.13
CA ARG A 120 -23.49 -19.73 14.40
C ARG A 120 -23.99 -18.35 14.83
N LEU A 121 -25.26 -18.26 15.26
CA LEU A 121 -25.87 -17.03 15.77
C LEU A 121 -25.47 -16.69 17.23
N LEU A 122 -24.80 -17.61 17.92
CA LEU A 122 -24.30 -17.49 19.29
C LEU A 122 -22.78 -17.24 19.33
N VAL A 123 -22.07 -17.60 18.25
CA VAL A 123 -20.65 -17.27 18.04
C VAL A 123 -20.57 -15.79 17.66
N GLY A 124 -19.67 -15.04 18.31
CA GLY A 124 -19.54 -13.59 18.15
C GLY A 124 -18.98 -13.15 16.80
N ARG A 125 -17.84 -12.47 16.80
CA ARG A 125 -17.22 -11.94 15.58
C ARG A 125 -16.35 -13.00 14.90
N GLU A 126 -16.40 -13.05 13.58
CA GLU A 126 -15.65 -13.94 12.70
C GLU A 126 -14.82 -13.13 11.71
N LEU A 127 -13.65 -13.64 11.33
CA LEU A 127 -12.80 -12.98 10.34
C LEU A 127 -13.12 -13.52 8.94
N VAL A 128 -13.55 -12.63 8.04
CA VAL A 128 -13.75 -12.91 6.61
C VAL A 128 -12.68 -12.12 5.85
N GLY A 129 -11.62 -12.80 5.41
CA GLY A 129 -10.46 -12.15 4.83
C GLY A 129 -9.76 -11.24 5.85
N ASN A 130 -9.80 -9.93 5.63
CA ASN A 130 -9.30 -8.89 6.55
C ASN A 130 -10.43 -8.08 7.21
N VAL A 131 -11.67 -8.59 7.16
CA VAL A 131 -12.85 -7.95 7.72
C VAL A 131 -13.38 -8.73 8.91
N LEU A 132 -13.64 -8.03 10.01
CA LEU A 132 -14.29 -8.58 11.19
C LEU A 132 -15.82 -8.44 11.06
N PHE A 133 -16.53 -9.57 11.01
CA PHE A 133 -17.97 -9.60 10.78
C PHE A 133 -18.73 -10.25 11.94
N ASP A 134 -19.93 -9.73 12.28
CA ASP A 134 -20.79 -10.27 13.33
C ASP A 134 -22.17 -10.65 12.76
N HIS A 135 -22.56 -11.92 12.87
CA HIS A 135 -23.83 -12.41 12.33
C HIS A 135 -25.05 -11.91 13.10
N ARG A 136 -24.92 -11.68 14.42
CA ARG A 136 -26.04 -11.36 15.30
C ARG A 136 -26.76 -10.07 14.90
N PRO A 137 -26.08 -8.91 14.77
CA PRO A 137 -26.76 -7.68 14.35
C PRO A 137 -27.35 -7.83 12.94
N HIS A 138 -26.75 -8.60 12.03
CA HIS A 138 -27.23 -8.69 10.65
C HIS A 138 -28.46 -9.58 10.49
N LEU A 139 -28.60 -10.64 11.29
CA LEU A 139 -29.68 -11.63 11.15
C LEU A 139 -30.81 -11.51 12.18
N THR A 140 -30.57 -10.85 13.32
CA THR A 140 -31.59 -10.73 14.39
C THR A 140 -32.40 -9.43 14.35
N GLU A 141 -31.89 -8.40 13.65
CA GLU A 141 -32.54 -7.09 13.55
C GLU A 141 -33.00 -6.81 12.11
N LEU A 142 -34.00 -5.95 11.96
CA LEU A 142 -34.36 -5.42 10.64
C LEU A 142 -33.27 -4.45 10.18
N ARG A 143 -32.68 -4.72 9.01
CA ARG A 143 -31.66 -3.86 8.39
C ARG A 143 -32.27 -3.12 7.22
N ARG A 144 -32.41 -1.79 7.37
CA ARG A 144 -33.12 -0.92 6.40
C ARG A 144 -34.52 -1.49 6.06
N GLU A 145 -35.28 -1.92 7.07
CA GLU A 145 -36.64 -2.52 6.94
C GLU A 145 -36.69 -3.90 6.28
N LYS A 146 -35.55 -4.60 6.19
CA LYS A 146 -35.44 -5.93 5.56
C LYS A 146 -34.98 -6.92 6.60
N LYS A 147 -35.53 -8.12 6.57
CA LYS A 147 -34.94 -9.26 7.27
C LYS A 147 -33.95 -9.94 6.31
N LEU A 148 -32.69 -10.00 6.71
CA LEU A 148 -31.65 -10.71 5.97
C LEU A 148 -31.75 -12.22 6.27
N ARG A 149 -31.25 -13.00 5.32
CA ARG A 149 -31.11 -14.47 5.40
C ARG A 149 -29.64 -14.84 5.31
N CYS A 150 -29.29 -16.07 5.68
CA CYS A 150 -27.92 -16.58 5.54
C CYS A 150 -27.44 -16.43 4.09
N THR A 151 -28.30 -16.79 3.14
CA THR A 151 -28.00 -16.72 1.71
C THR A 151 -28.10 -15.33 1.10
N SER A 152 -28.45 -14.29 1.88
CA SER A 152 -28.32 -12.90 1.42
C SER A 152 -26.85 -12.50 1.25
N CYS A 153 -25.96 -13.10 2.04
CA CYS A 153 -24.52 -12.92 1.94
C CYS A 153 -23.83 -14.19 1.40
N HIS A 154 -24.29 -15.38 1.81
CA HIS A 154 -23.79 -16.67 1.33
C HIS A 154 -24.49 -17.10 0.03
N SER A 155 -24.12 -16.46 -1.08
CA SER A 155 -24.79 -16.65 -2.37
C SER A 155 -23.93 -17.45 -3.36
N GLN A 156 -24.49 -17.74 -4.52
CA GLN A 156 -23.79 -18.34 -5.66
C GLN A 156 -23.47 -17.31 -6.76
N ILE A 157 -23.33 -16.02 -6.40
CA ILE A 157 -23.10 -14.93 -7.37
C ILE A 157 -21.73 -15.05 -8.05
N VAL A 158 -20.71 -15.55 -7.35
CA VAL A 158 -19.38 -15.76 -7.92
C VAL A 158 -19.42 -16.96 -8.86
N GLN A 159 -19.21 -16.73 -10.15
CA GLN A 159 -19.19 -17.80 -11.16
C GLN A 159 -18.23 -18.91 -10.74
N GLY A 160 -18.75 -20.13 -10.58
CA GLY A 160 -17.97 -21.30 -10.22
C GLY A 160 -17.83 -21.60 -8.73
N GLN A 161 -18.39 -20.79 -7.82
CA GLN A 161 -18.37 -21.08 -6.37
C GLN A 161 -19.75 -21.40 -5.81
N HIS A 162 -19.89 -22.59 -5.21
CA HIS A 162 -21.14 -23.03 -4.60
C HIS A 162 -21.21 -22.53 -3.16
N ILE A 163 -22.04 -21.51 -2.93
CA ILE A 163 -22.27 -20.86 -1.63
C ILE A 163 -20.98 -20.29 -1.03
N ALA A 164 -20.69 -19.04 -1.39
CA ALA A 164 -19.58 -18.26 -0.84
C ALA A 164 -20.07 -16.90 -0.34
N VAL A 165 -19.29 -16.25 0.53
CA VAL A 165 -19.61 -14.90 0.98
C VAL A 165 -19.44 -13.93 -0.19
N THR A 166 -20.50 -13.19 -0.51
CA THR A 166 -20.48 -12.16 -1.55
C THR A 166 -20.20 -10.80 -0.91
N GLU A 167 -18.96 -10.33 -1.03
CA GLU A 167 -18.49 -9.08 -0.41
C GLU A 167 -19.26 -7.85 -0.91
N SER A 168 -19.71 -7.84 -2.17
CA SER A 168 -20.48 -6.72 -2.71
C SER A 168 -21.84 -6.50 -2.03
N THR A 169 -22.39 -7.51 -1.34
CA THR A 169 -23.57 -7.32 -0.47
C THR A 169 -23.27 -6.37 0.69
N CYS A 170 -22.07 -6.46 1.28
CA CYS A 170 -21.63 -5.56 2.34
C CYS A 170 -21.56 -4.13 1.81
N PHE A 171 -20.92 -3.95 0.66
CA PHE A 171 -20.70 -2.64 0.05
C PHE A 171 -22.02 -1.96 -0.33
N LEU A 172 -22.97 -2.71 -0.89
CA LEU A 172 -24.32 -2.21 -1.22
C LEU A 172 -25.09 -1.71 0.01
N CYS A 173 -24.94 -2.37 1.15
CA CYS A 173 -25.65 -1.96 2.36
C CYS A 173 -24.97 -0.76 3.04
N HIS A 174 -23.65 -0.83 3.18
CA HIS A 174 -22.87 0.08 4.01
C HIS A 174 -22.42 1.36 3.27
N PHE A 175 -22.24 1.33 1.95
CA PHE A 175 -21.78 2.49 1.17
C PHE A 175 -22.87 3.19 0.36
N LYS A 176 -23.96 2.49 -0.01
CA LYS A 176 -25.05 3.14 -0.77
C LYS A 176 -25.68 4.27 0.04
N GLU A 177 -25.54 5.50 -0.47
CA GLU A 177 -26.03 6.75 0.14
C GLU A 177 -25.38 7.09 1.49
N ALA A 178 -24.25 6.47 1.82
CA ALA A 178 -23.49 6.76 3.03
C ALA A 178 -22.28 7.64 2.73
N GLN A 179 -21.92 8.50 3.69
CA GLN A 179 -20.64 9.19 3.66
C GLN A 179 -19.54 8.22 4.11
N LEU A 180 -18.41 8.20 3.39
CA LEU A 180 -17.31 7.29 3.71
C LEU A 180 -16.72 7.61 5.08
N ASN A 181 -16.31 6.56 5.80
CA ASN A 181 -15.76 6.63 7.15
C ASN A 181 -16.73 7.16 8.24
N GLU A 182 -18.04 7.23 7.96
CA GLU A 182 -19.07 7.67 8.91
C GLU A 182 -20.18 6.63 9.09
N GLY A 183 -20.84 6.65 10.26
CA GLY A 183 -22.00 5.80 10.53
C GLY A 183 -21.74 4.33 10.25
N THR A 184 -22.53 3.71 9.38
CA THR A 184 -22.36 2.31 8.97
C THR A 184 -21.20 2.08 8.01
N ALA A 185 -20.67 3.13 7.38
CA ALA A 185 -19.53 3.08 6.45
C ALA A 185 -18.18 3.36 7.15
N GLN A 186 -18.17 3.44 8.49
CA GLN A 186 -16.95 3.65 9.25
C GLN A 186 -15.96 2.49 9.04
N CYS A 187 -14.73 2.82 8.65
CA CYS A 187 -13.73 1.83 8.24
C CYS A 187 -13.43 0.82 9.35
N THR A 188 -13.36 1.30 10.59
CA THR A 188 -13.01 0.50 11.78
C THR A 188 -14.12 -0.41 12.30
N LEU A 189 -15.32 -0.35 11.70
CA LEU A 189 -16.37 -1.35 11.97
C LEU A 189 -16.06 -2.68 11.31
N CYS A 190 -15.37 -2.64 10.17
CA CYS A 190 -15.02 -3.80 9.36
C CYS A 190 -13.53 -4.13 9.44
N HIS A 191 -12.65 -3.12 9.42
CA HIS A 191 -11.21 -3.30 9.36
C HIS A 191 -10.52 -2.98 10.68
N GLU A 192 -9.55 -3.80 11.08
CA GLU A 192 -8.61 -3.44 12.14
C GLU A 192 -7.45 -2.64 11.56
N THR A 193 -7.06 -1.56 12.25
CA THR A 193 -5.87 -0.79 11.88
C THR A 193 -4.62 -1.65 12.14
N PRO A 194 -3.77 -1.92 11.13
CA PRO A 194 -2.56 -2.68 11.34
C PRO A 194 -1.64 -2.00 12.37
N GLU A 195 -1.13 -2.75 13.34
CA GLU A 195 -0.12 -2.26 14.30
C GLU A 195 1.31 -2.59 13.81
N THR A 196 1.52 -2.46 12.51
CA THR A 196 2.78 -2.82 11.82
C THR A 196 3.24 -1.71 10.89
N MET A 197 4.55 -1.65 10.67
CA MET A 197 5.16 -0.84 9.63
C MET A 197 4.87 -1.45 8.26
N ILE A 198 4.27 -0.67 7.38
CA ILE A 198 3.98 -1.06 5.99
C ILE A 198 4.85 -0.22 5.07
N THR A 199 5.55 -0.88 4.16
CA THR A 199 6.40 -0.22 3.17
C THR A 199 5.75 -0.26 1.80
N THR A 200 5.46 0.91 1.24
CA THR A 200 4.89 1.07 -0.11
C THR A 200 5.76 2.03 -0.90
N SER A 201 6.17 1.64 -2.12
CA SER A 201 7.02 2.48 -3.00
C SER A 201 8.31 2.97 -2.33
N GLY A 202 8.90 2.17 -1.44
CA GLY A 202 10.12 2.53 -0.70
C GLY A 202 9.90 3.43 0.52
N LEU A 203 8.67 3.86 0.80
CA LEU A 203 8.30 4.63 1.98
C LEU A 203 7.70 3.71 3.04
N SER A 204 8.20 3.80 4.27
CA SER A 204 7.70 3.03 5.40
C SER A 204 6.84 3.90 6.29
N PHE A 205 5.62 3.44 6.58
CA PHE A 205 4.66 4.13 7.44
C PHE A 205 4.13 3.18 8.52
N ASP A 206 4.18 3.62 9.78
CA ASP A 206 3.68 2.84 10.91
C ASP A 206 2.17 3.11 11.11
N HIS A 207 1.34 2.14 10.76
CA HIS A 207 -0.11 2.31 10.84
C HIS A 207 -0.62 2.39 12.28
N ALA A 208 0.19 2.02 13.28
CA ALA A 208 -0.14 2.26 14.69
C ALA A 208 -0.32 3.76 14.99
N ASP A 209 0.33 4.64 14.23
CA ASP A 209 0.19 6.09 14.38
C ASP A 209 -1.18 6.61 13.98
N VAL A 210 -1.85 5.96 13.04
CA VAL A 210 -3.21 6.32 12.61
C VAL A 210 -4.13 6.29 13.82
N LYS A 211 -4.04 5.22 14.62
CA LYS A 211 -4.79 5.07 15.87
C LYS A 211 -4.29 6.03 16.95
N ARG A 212 -2.97 6.19 17.09
CA ARG A 212 -2.35 7.05 18.12
C ARG A 212 -2.72 8.53 17.97
N PHE A 213 -2.73 9.03 16.75
CA PHE A 213 -3.01 10.44 16.45
C PHE A 213 -4.46 10.68 16.03
N GLY A 214 -5.28 9.62 15.91
CA GLY A 214 -6.67 9.72 15.48
C GLY A 214 -6.78 10.24 14.05
N MET A 215 -5.89 9.80 13.16
CA MET A 215 -5.90 10.22 11.76
C MET A 215 -7.14 9.69 11.04
N ASP A 216 -7.73 10.53 10.19
CA ASP A 216 -8.79 10.09 9.28
C ASP A 216 -8.19 9.21 8.18
N CYS A 217 -8.76 8.02 7.99
CA CYS A 217 -8.33 7.04 6.99
C CYS A 217 -8.35 7.63 5.57
N LEU A 218 -9.27 8.56 5.30
CA LEU A 218 -9.45 9.18 3.99
C LEU A 218 -8.34 10.18 3.63
N LEU A 219 -7.45 10.53 4.55
CA LEU A 219 -6.27 11.37 4.27
C LEU A 219 -5.24 10.66 3.38
N CYS A 220 -5.19 9.32 3.43
CA CYS A 220 -4.27 8.53 2.62
C CYS A 220 -5.02 7.55 1.71
N HIS A 221 -6.12 6.96 2.19
CA HIS A 221 -6.91 6.01 1.42
C HIS A 221 -8.06 6.72 0.69
N ALA A 222 -7.70 7.57 -0.27
CA ALA A 222 -8.67 8.23 -1.15
C ALA A 222 -9.26 7.25 -2.17
N ASN A 223 -10.48 7.53 -2.64
CA ASN A 223 -11.16 6.79 -3.71
C ASN A 223 -11.25 5.27 -3.47
N THR A 224 -11.43 4.86 -2.21
CA THR A 224 -11.54 3.44 -1.83
C THR A 224 -12.83 2.78 -2.24
N VAL A 225 -13.83 3.55 -2.66
CA VAL A 225 -15.15 3.07 -3.06
C VAL A 225 -15.52 3.69 -4.40
N SER A 226 -16.01 2.87 -5.32
CA SER A 226 -16.51 3.31 -6.63
C SER A 226 -17.86 2.65 -6.94
N GLY A 227 -18.73 3.41 -7.62
CA GLY A 227 -20.11 3.00 -7.91
C GLY A 227 -21.12 3.46 -6.86
N THR A 228 -22.39 3.52 -7.26
CA THR A 228 -23.49 4.09 -6.45
C THR A 228 -24.46 3.04 -5.92
N GLY A 229 -24.42 1.81 -6.44
CA GLY A 229 -25.40 0.79 -6.11
C GLY A 229 -26.82 1.13 -6.57
N GLU A 230 -26.98 1.94 -7.62
CA GLU A 230 -28.28 2.26 -8.19
C GLU A 230 -28.98 1.04 -8.83
N VAL A 231 -30.29 1.14 -9.02
CA VAL A 231 -31.12 0.08 -9.62
C VAL A 231 -31.64 0.55 -10.97
N PRO A 232 -31.02 0.12 -12.08
CA PRO A 232 -31.55 0.39 -13.41
C PRO A 232 -32.90 -0.31 -13.62
N SER A 233 -33.91 0.44 -14.08
CA SER A 233 -35.27 -0.08 -14.32
C SER A 233 -35.32 -1.26 -15.29
N GLY A 234 -34.37 -1.34 -16.22
CA GLY A 234 -34.25 -2.45 -17.18
C GLY A 234 -34.03 -3.82 -16.52
N ARG A 235 -33.45 -3.89 -15.32
CA ARG A 235 -33.21 -5.16 -14.60
C ARG A 235 -34.51 -5.84 -14.17
N CYS A 236 -35.56 -5.06 -13.92
CA CYS A 236 -36.87 -5.58 -13.55
C CYS A 236 -37.48 -6.39 -14.70
N LEU A 237 -37.19 -6.01 -15.94
CA LEU A 237 -37.72 -6.63 -17.17
C LEU A 237 -37.13 -8.01 -17.46
N THR A 238 -36.07 -8.40 -16.76
CA THR A 238 -35.50 -9.76 -16.85
C THR A 238 -36.46 -10.82 -16.31
N CYS A 239 -37.36 -10.45 -15.38
CA CYS A 239 -38.31 -11.37 -14.77
C CYS A 239 -39.77 -10.89 -14.84
N HIS A 240 -40.01 -9.58 -14.82
CA HIS A 240 -41.37 -9.00 -14.81
C HIS A 240 -41.67 -8.33 -16.15
N ASN A 241 -42.75 -8.75 -16.81
CA ASN A 241 -43.21 -8.17 -18.08
C ASN A 241 -44.63 -7.58 -18.00
N GLU A 242 -45.27 -7.62 -16.82
CA GLU A 242 -46.62 -7.12 -16.59
C GLU A 242 -46.61 -5.64 -16.15
N PRO A 243 -47.26 -4.71 -16.90
CA PRO A 243 -47.26 -3.28 -16.58
C PRO A 243 -47.80 -2.94 -15.18
N ALA A 244 -48.78 -3.70 -14.69
CA ALA A 244 -49.35 -3.50 -13.35
C ALA A 244 -48.34 -3.75 -12.23
N ARG A 245 -47.38 -4.68 -12.43
CA ARG A 245 -46.30 -4.93 -11.47
C ARG A 245 -45.23 -3.85 -11.54
N LEU A 246 -44.91 -3.39 -12.76
CA LEU A 246 -43.92 -2.35 -12.99
C LEU A 246 -44.38 -0.96 -12.49
N ALA A 247 -45.68 -0.74 -12.32
CA ALA A 247 -46.20 0.50 -11.73
C ALA A 247 -45.76 0.73 -10.27
N ARG A 248 -45.33 -0.33 -9.57
CA ARG A 248 -44.94 -0.30 -8.15
C ARG A 248 -43.43 -0.24 -7.92
N LEU A 249 -42.63 0.06 -8.96
CA LEU A 249 -41.17 0.12 -8.87
C LEU A 249 -40.64 1.18 -7.89
N GLY A 250 -41.44 2.21 -7.58
CA GLY A 250 -41.07 3.21 -6.57
C GLY A 250 -41.21 2.74 -5.11
N GLU A 251 -41.90 1.62 -4.87
CA GLU A 251 -42.20 1.13 -3.52
C GLU A 251 -41.04 0.30 -2.95
N THR A 252 -39.97 0.97 -2.51
CA THR A 252 -38.72 0.34 -2.07
C THR A 252 -38.90 -0.70 -0.95
N GLU A 253 -39.75 -0.44 0.04
CA GLU A 253 -40.01 -1.38 1.15
C GLU A 253 -40.70 -2.66 0.64
N PHE A 254 -41.73 -2.50 -0.20
CA PHE A 254 -42.45 -3.61 -0.82
C PHE A 254 -41.51 -4.47 -1.67
N LEU A 255 -40.69 -3.83 -2.51
CA LEU A 255 -39.75 -4.54 -3.37
C LEU A 255 -38.79 -5.39 -2.56
N HIS A 256 -38.18 -4.85 -1.49
CA HIS A 256 -37.25 -5.62 -0.68
C HIS A 256 -37.93 -6.70 0.17
N ARG A 257 -39.14 -6.46 0.70
CA ARG A 257 -39.86 -7.49 1.45
C ARG A 257 -40.14 -8.72 0.57
N VAL A 258 -40.73 -8.51 -0.60
CA VAL A 258 -41.06 -9.60 -1.53
C VAL A 258 -39.81 -10.26 -2.07
N HIS A 259 -38.86 -9.48 -2.59
CA HIS A 259 -37.72 -10.04 -3.30
C HIS A 259 -36.61 -10.51 -2.35
N VAL A 260 -36.26 -9.77 -1.30
CA VAL A 260 -35.13 -10.14 -0.42
C VAL A 260 -35.58 -11.00 0.76
N THR A 261 -36.61 -10.58 1.50
CA THR A 261 -37.04 -11.26 2.73
C THR A 261 -37.83 -12.54 2.47
N GLU A 262 -38.82 -12.48 1.58
CA GLU A 262 -39.73 -13.59 1.30
C GLU A 262 -39.15 -14.57 0.28
N HIS A 263 -38.56 -14.07 -0.81
CA HIS A 263 -38.11 -14.88 -1.95
C HIS A 263 -36.62 -14.81 -2.27
N LYS A 264 -35.76 -14.32 -1.37
CA LYS A 264 -34.29 -14.48 -1.47
C LYS A 264 -33.66 -14.20 -2.86
N VAL A 265 -34.03 -13.09 -3.48
CA VAL A 265 -33.40 -12.56 -4.70
C VAL A 265 -32.12 -11.84 -4.32
N GLU A 266 -31.05 -12.15 -5.04
CA GLU A 266 -29.74 -11.55 -4.80
C GLU A 266 -29.73 -10.05 -5.05
N CYS A 267 -29.06 -9.29 -4.18
CA CYS A 267 -29.02 -7.83 -4.26
C CYS A 267 -28.49 -7.35 -5.61
N THR A 268 -27.43 -8.00 -6.10
CA THR A 268 -26.79 -7.72 -7.39
C THR A 268 -27.62 -8.13 -8.60
N SER A 269 -28.78 -8.77 -8.43
CA SER A 269 -29.75 -8.94 -9.52
C SER A 269 -30.45 -7.63 -9.85
N CYS A 270 -30.60 -6.73 -8.87
CA CYS A 270 -31.25 -5.42 -9.03
C CYS A 270 -30.25 -4.26 -8.96
N HIS A 271 -29.30 -4.30 -8.04
CA HIS A 271 -28.33 -3.23 -7.84
C HIS A 271 -27.10 -3.43 -8.74
N VAL A 272 -26.60 -2.32 -9.30
CA VAL A 272 -25.23 -2.29 -9.85
C VAL A 272 -24.22 -2.50 -8.72
N GLU A 273 -23.11 -3.15 -9.01
CA GLU A 273 -22.10 -3.45 -8.00
C GLU A 273 -21.39 -2.17 -7.54
N ILE A 274 -21.13 -2.07 -6.23
CA ILE A 274 -20.20 -1.11 -5.64
C ILE A 274 -18.88 -1.85 -5.45
N GLN A 275 -17.78 -1.26 -5.89
CA GLN A 275 -16.43 -1.80 -5.66
C GLN A 275 -15.81 -1.11 -4.45
N HIS A 276 -15.06 -1.88 -3.65
CA HIS A 276 -14.32 -1.37 -2.52
C HIS A 276 -12.91 -1.96 -2.51
N GLN A 277 -11.90 -1.11 -2.74
CA GLN A 277 -10.50 -1.52 -2.80
C GLN A 277 -9.60 -0.31 -2.56
N ILE A 278 -8.39 -0.53 -2.02
CA ILE A 278 -7.38 0.54 -1.93
C ILE A 278 -6.69 0.64 -3.30
N PRO A 279 -6.81 1.75 -4.03
CA PRO A 279 -6.17 1.90 -5.34
C PRO A 279 -4.64 1.87 -5.21
N GLN A 280 -3.93 1.37 -6.23
CA GLN A 280 -2.47 1.47 -6.25
C GLN A 280 -2.04 2.94 -6.47
N ALA A 281 -0.97 3.36 -5.78
CA ALA A 281 -0.58 4.76 -5.62
C ALA A 281 -0.46 5.59 -6.93
N LEU A 282 -0.14 4.96 -8.07
CA LEU A 282 -0.06 5.65 -9.36
C LEU A 282 -1.43 6.02 -9.96
N GLU A 283 -2.47 5.20 -9.73
CA GLU A 283 -3.83 5.44 -10.26
C GLU A 283 -4.63 6.40 -9.38
N ALA A 284 -4.36 6.43 -8.07
CA ALA A 284 -5.08 7.26 -7.11
C ALA A 284 -4.91 8.77 -7.37
N VAL A 285 -3.75 9.19 -7.88
CA VAL A 285 -3.46 10.61 -8.14
C VAL A 285 -3.75 11.03 -9.59
N SER A 286 -4.04 10.08 -10.49
CA SER A 286 -4.17 10.36 -11.94
C SER A 286 -5.60 10.28 -12.49
N THR A 287 -6.56 9.71 -11.76
CA THR A 287 -7.85 9.27 -12.35
C THR A 287 -8.98 10.29 -12.28
N GLN A 288 -8.86 11.34 -11.47
CA GLN A 288 -9.82 12.44 -11.47
C GLN A 288 -9.11 13.72 -11.92
N CYS A 289 -9.17 13.96 -13.24
CA CYS A 289 -8.65 15.18 -13.86
C CYS A 289 -9.21 16.44 -13.14
N GLU A 290 -10.44 16.36 -12.65
CA GLU A 290 -11.19 17.42 -11.96
C GLU A 290 -10.57 17.85 -10.62
N THR A 291 -9.96 16.93 -9.87
CA THR A 291 -9.25 17.24 -8.60
C THR A 291 -8.00 18.07 -8.84
N CYS A 292 -7.41 17.96 -10.04
CA CYS A 292 -6.28 18.77 -10.49
C CYS A 292 -6.70 20.03 -11.28
N HIS A 293 -7.94 20.14 -11.78
CA HIS A 293 -8.43 21.24 -12.61
C HIS A 293 -9.27 22.27 -11.82
N PHE A 294 -8.74 22.81 -10.73
CA PHE A 294 -9.24 24.08 -10.20
C PHE A 294 -8.84 25.23 -11.15
N GLY A 295 -9.62 25.45 -12.21
CA GLY A 295 -9.44 26.58 -13.14
C GLY A 295 -8.75 26.28 -14.49
N GLY A 296 -8.64 25.02 -14.91
CA GLY A 296 -8.33 24.69 -16.31
C GLY A 296 -6.85 24.70 -16.74
N GLY A 297 -5.91 24.19 -15.94
CA GLY A 297 -4.53 23.92 -16.39
C GLY A 297 -3.64 23.24 -15.34
N HIS A 298 -2.44 22.77 -15.73
CA HIS A 298 -1.38 22.33 -14.80
C HIS A 298 -0.98 23.50 -13.88
N SER A 299 -0.97 23.29 -12.56
CA SER A 299 -0.53 24.29 -11.60
C SER A 299 0.91 24.03 -11.14
N PRO A 300 1.76 25.05 -10.94
CA PRO A 300 3.10 24.87 -10.40
C PRO A 300 3.14 24.10 -9.07
N GLN A 301 2.12 24.26 -8.23
CA GLN A 301 1.97 23.54 -6.96
C GLN A 301 1.82 22.03 -7.17
N ARG A 302 1.04 21.61 -8.17
CA ARG A 302 0.93 20.19 -8.54
C ARG A 302 2.25 19.69 -9.07
N ASP A 303 2.85 20.41 -10.01
CA ASP A 303 4.06 19.96 -10.71
C ASP A 303 5.19 19.74 -9.69
N ILE A 304 5.41 20.68 -8.76
CA ILE A 304 6.43 20.50 -7.73
C ILE A 304 6.10 19.34 -6.76
N TYR A 305 4.82 19.13 -6.45
CA TYR A 305 4.37 18.06 -5.56
C TYR A 305 4.65 16.66 -6.15
N VAL A 306 4.37 16.50 -7.45
CA VAL A 306 4.70 15.26 -8.19
C VAL A 306 6.18 15.16 -8.55
N GLY A 307 6.97 16.21 -8.29
CA GLY A 307 8.41 16.24 -8.57
C GLY A 307 8.75 16.50 -10.03
N LEU A 308 7.86 17.16 -10.77
CA LEU A 308 8.03 17.57 -12.16
C LEU A 308 8.11 19.11 -12.25
N GLY A 309 8.46 19.60 -13.44
CA GLY A 309 8.68 21.03 -13.67
C GLY A 309 10.05 21.49 -13.19
N GLY A 310 10.43 22.72 -13.54
CA GLY A 310 11.82 23.16 -13.44
C GLY A 310 12.75 22.45 -14.43
N GLU A 311 13.95 22.99 -14.60
CA GLU A 311 14.91 22.53 -15.59
C GLU A 311 16.26 22.20 -14.94
N GLY A 312 16.90 21.13 -15.41
CA GLY A 312 18.26 20.77 -14.99
C GLY A 312 18.34 20.07 -13.62
N VAL A 313 17.22 19.57 -13.09
CA VAL A 313 17.19 18.68 -11.93
C VAL A 313 16.35 17.46 -12.31
N ASP A 314 16.82 16.27 -11.95
CA ASP A 314 16.06 15.04 -12.22
C ASP A 314 14.73 15.05 -11.46
N PRO A 315 13.65 14.46 -12.01
CA PRO A 315 12.37 14.39 -11.31
C PRO A 315 12.46 13.74 -9.93
N GLN A 316 11.92 14.40 -8.92
CA GLN A 316 11.96 13.94 -7.52
C GLN A 316 10.59 14.11 -6.86
N PRO A 317 9.70 13.10 -6.95
CA PRO A 317 8.38 13.16 -6.34
C PRO A 317 8.43 13.36 -4.84
N ALA A 318 7.50 14.15 -4.28
CA ALA A 318 7.43 14.35 -2.83
C ALA A 318 7.11 13.02 -2.14
N ALA A 319 7.67 12.80 -0.95
CA ALA A 319 7.36 11.61 -0.14
C ALA A 319 5.85 11.51 0.17
N MET A 320 5.19 12.64 0.42
CA MET A 320 3.74 12.70 0.64
C MET A 320 2.95 12.29 -0.61
N TYR A 321 3.41 12.68 -1.80
CA TYR A 321 2.78 12.27 -3.07
C TYR A 321 2.89 10.76 -3.28
N LEU A 322 4.08 10.19 -3.08
CA LEU A 322 4.31 8.75 -3.18
C LEU A 322 3.51 7.94 -2.13
N ALA A 323 3.21 8.55 -0.98
CA ALA A 323 2.34 8.00 0.05
C ALA A 323 0.83 8.16 -0.24
N GLY A 324 0.45 8.77 -1.37
CA GLY A 324 -0.96 8.95 -1.76
C GLY A 324 -1.69 10.09 -1.04
N VAL A 325 -0.98 10.98 -0.36
CA VAL A 325 -1.58 12.11 0.35
C VAL A 325 -2.16 13.11 -0.67
N SER A 326 -3.44 13.44 -0.54
CA SER A 326 -4.12 14.37 -1.44
C SER A 326 -3.95 15.84 -1.02
N CYS A 327 -4.28 16.77 -1.92
CA CYS A 327 -4.26 18.21 -1.63
C CYS A 327 -5.16 18.57 -0.43
N GLU A 328 -6.36 18.00 -0.38
CA GLU A 328 -7.38 18.23 0.65
C GLU A 328 -6.93 17.76 2.03
N SER A 329 -6.00 16.81 2.07
CA SER A 329 -5.43 16.29 3.32
C SER A 329 -4.61 17.33 4.06
N CYS A 330 -3.94 18.22 3.32
CA CYS A 330 -3.24 19.36 3.89
C CYS A 330 -4.13 20.61 3.97
N HIS A 331 -4.97 20.84 2.97
CA HIS A 331 -5.82 22.02 2.84
C HIS A 331 -7.18 21.83 3.53
N VAL A 332 -7.17 21.69 4.87
CA VAL A 332 -8.37 21.40 5.66
C VAL A 332 -9.03 22.64 6.29
N VAL A 333 -8.29 23.75 6.47
CA VAL A 333 -8.82 24.93 7.17
C VAL A 333 -9.58 25.81 6.18
N SER A 334 -10.86 26.07 6.43
CA SER A 334 -11.65 27.02 5.64
C SER A 334 -11.46 28.43 6.17
N LYS A 335 -10.87 29.31 5.37
CA LYS A 335 -10.77 30.75 5.64
C LYS A 335 -11.37 31.51 4.45
N GLU A 336 -12.43 32.27 4.70
CA GLU A 336 -13.12 33.07 3.66
C GLU A 336 -13.56 32.25 2.43
N GLY A 337 -13.98 31.00 2.66
CA GLY A 337 -14.41 30.09 1.59
C GLY A 337 -13.26 29.43 0.80
N ARG A 338 -12.00 29.68 1.18
CA ARG A 338 -10.82 29.00 0.62
C ARG A 338 -10.26 27.98 1.62
N LYS A 339 -9.94 26.80 1.11
CA LYS A 339 -9.24 25.75 1.85
C LYS A 339 -7.73 26.05 1.88
N ILE A 340 -7.17 26.26 3.06
CA ILE A 340 -5.74 26.54 3.26
C ILE A 340 -5.09 25.44 4.11
N ALA A 341 -3.82 25.19 3.82
CA ALA A 341 -2.97 24.38 4.68
C ALA A 341 -2.42 25.21 5.84
N SER A 342 -2.21 24.56 6.98
CA SER A 342 -1.61 25.17 8.17
C SER A 342 -0.69 24.16 8.86
N GLU A 343 0.08 24.63 9.83
CA GLU A 343 0.88 23.78 10.70
C GLU A 343 0.07 22.67 11.38
N VAL A 344 -1.23 22.90 11.65
CA VAL A 344 -2.15 21.90 12.22
C VAL A 344 -2.30 20.70 11.28
N SER A 345 -2.38 20.94 9.97
CA SER A 345 -2.55 19.87 8.97
C SER A 345 -1.34 18.94 8.90
N CYS A 346 -0.14 19.44 9.20
CA CYS A 346 1.06 18.59 9.27
C CYS A 346 1.09 17.79 10.58
N MET A 347 0.74 18.43 11.69
CA MET A 347 0.77 17.82 13.02
C MET A 347 -0.31 16.75 13.22
N SER A 348 -1.43 16.79 12.49
CA SER A 348 -2.43 15.72 12.53
C SER A 348 -1.87 14.37 12.09
N CYS A 349 -0.83 14.38 11.24
CA CYS A 349 -0.17 13.17 10.77
C CYS A 349 1.17 12.89 11.47
N HIS A 350 1.96 13.93 11.76
CA HIS A 350 3.33 13.77 12.27
C HIS A 350 3.49 14.06 13.78
N GLY A 351 2.41 14.46 14.47
CA GLY A 351 2.42 14.89 15.86
C GLY A 351 3.04 16.28 16.07
N ALA A 352 2.92 16.80 17.30
CA ALA A 352 3.30 18.17 17.65
C ALA A 352 4.80 18.49 17.48
N GLN A 353 5.67 17.48 17.59
CA GLN A 353 7.12 17.65 17.42
C GLN A 353 7.52 18.08 16.01
N PHE A 354 6.66 17.82 15.01
CA PHE A 354 6.90 18.17 13.62
C PHE A 354 6.74 19.67 13.35
N LEU A 355 6.09 20.43 14.24
CA LEU A 355 5.90 21.88 14.10
C LEU A 355 7.21 22.62 13.79
N LYS A 356 8.29 22.25 14.50
CA LYS A 356 9.62 22.86 14.30
C LYS A 356 10.19 22.58 12.91
N ILE A 357 9.96 21.37 12.39
CA ILE A 357 10.41 20.98 11.05
C ILE A 357 9.65 21.80 9.99
N TYR A 358 8.33 21.88 10.11
CA TYR A 358 7.50 22.67 9.20
C TYR A 358 7.89 24.15 9.18
N GLN A 359 8.04 24.77 10.36
CA GLN A 359 8.47 26.16 10.48
C GLN A 359 9.87 26.38 9.89
N ASN A 360 10.77 25.42 10.13
CA ASN A 360 12.11 25.45 9.54
C ASN A 360 12.05 25.37 8.01
N TRP A 361 11.24 24.48 7.42
CA TRP A 361 11.07 24.42 5.96
C TRP A 361 10.62 25.76 5.38
N GLN A 362 9.59 26.38 5.97
CA GLN A 362 9.09 27.68 5.50
C GLN A 362 10.17 28.75 5.55
N GLN A 363 10.88 28.84 6.69
CA GLN A 363 11.92 29.83 6.89
C GLN A 363 13.10 29.63 5.94
N VAL A 364 13.62 28.40 5.86
CA VAL A 364 14.76 28.03 5.01
C VAL A 364 14.44 28.30 3.55
N LEU A 365 13.33 27.76 3.03
CA LEU A 365 12.97 27.93 1.62
C LEU A 365 12.74 29.41 1.27
N SER A 366 12.12 30.19 2.17
CA SER A 366 11.96 31.63 1.96
C SER A 366 13.30 32.38 1.89
N THR A 367 14.22 32.07 2.81
CA THR A 367 15.57 32.66 2.81
C THR A 367 16.32 32.30 1.52
N ARG A 368 16.35 31.02 1.17
CA ARG A 368 17.04 30.50 -0.02
C ARG A 368 16.52 31.14 -1.30
N LEU A 369 15.20 31.23 -1.45
CA LEU A 369 14.56 31.89 -2.59
C LEU A 369 15.01 33.35 -2.71
N LYS A 370 14.95 34.12 -1.62
CA LYS A 370 15.36 35.54 -1.61
C LYS A 370 16.84 35.73 -1.96
N VAL A 371 17.71 34.87 -1.43
CA VAL A 371 19.15 34.94 -1.73
C VAL A 371 19.40 34.70 -3.21
N VAL A 372 18.84 33.62 -3.77
CA VAL A 372 19.06 33.28 -5.18
C VAL A 372 18.40 34.31 -6.12
N GLN A 373 17.24 34.86 -5.77
CA GLN A 373 16.64 36.00 -6.47
C GLN A 373 17.58 37.21 -6.51
N SER A 374 18.20 37.58 -5.37
CA SER A 374 19.16 38.68 -5.31
C SER A 374 20.41 38.41 -6.14
N LEU A 375 20.93 37.18 -6.12
CA LEU A 375 22.08 36.79 -6.94
C LEU A 375 21.74 36.85 -8.43
N SER A 376 20.57 36.37 -8.84
CA SER A 376 20.10 36.45 -10.23
C SER A 376 20.08 37.90 -10.73
N GLN A 377 19.49 38.82 -9.95
CA GLN A 377 19.46 40.24 -10.28
C GLN A 377 20.86 40.85 -10.41
N LYS A 378 21.80 40.49 -9.52
CA LYS A 378 23.19 40.96 -9.60
C LYS A 378 23.88 40.46 -10.87
N VAL A 379 23.71 39.19 -11.22
CA VAL A 379 24.33 38.60 -12.42
C VAL A 379 23.74 39.22 -13.70
N GLN A 380 22.43 39.42 -13.77
CA GLN A 380 21.78 40.10 -14.89
C GLN A 380 22.28 41.53 -15.12
N ALA A 381 22.69 42.22 -14.06
CA ALA A 381 23.28 43.55 -14.16
C ALA A 381 24.75 43.54 -14.65
N LEU A 382 25.43 42.39 -14.55
CA LEU A 382 26.86 42.24 -14.88
C LEU A 382 27.10 41.68 -16.28
N ILE A 383 26.25 40.76 -16.74
CA ILE A 383 26.45 40.01 -17.99
C ILE A 383 25.16 39.95 -18.83
N PRO A 384 25.26 39.83 -20.17
CA PRO A 384 24.08 39.75 -21.02
C PRO A 384 23.27 38.47 -20.74
N PRO A 385 21.98 38.46 -21.14
CA PRO A 385 21.14 37.27 -21.03
C PRO A 385 21.78 36.06 -21.70
N SER A 386 21.71 34.92 -21.04
CA SER A 386 22.18 33.63 -21.54
C SER A 386 21.17 32.55 -21.21
N GLU A 387 21.29 31.40 -21.86
CA GLU A 387 20.46 30.23 -21.58
C GLU A 387 20.56 29.77 -20.11
N LEU A 388 21.74 29.93 -19.51
CA LEU A 388 21.97 29.62 -18.09
C LEU A 388 21.20 30.58 -17.16
N ILE A 389 21.20 31.88 -17.48
CA ILE A 389 20.43 32.88 -16.72
C ILE A 389 18.93 32.63 -16.88
N ARG A 390 18.45 32.40 -18.11
CA ARG A 390 17.04 32.07 -18.38
C ARG A 390 16.59 30.88 -17.53
N ARG A 391 17.35 29.78 -17.56
CA ARG A 391 17.03 28.58 -16.77
C ARG A 391 16.99 28.87 -15.26
N ALA A 392 17.96 29.63 -14.75
CA ALA A 392 17.99 30.01 -13.35
C ALA A 392 16.74 30.83 -12.95
N GLU A 393 16.35 31.80 -13.78
CA GLU A 393 15.15 32.62 -13.56
C GLU A 393 13.86 31.79 -13.58
N GLU A 394 13.75 30.85 -14.51
CA GLU A 394 12.58 29.98 -14.59
C GLU A 394 12.46 29.04 -13.39
N ASN A 395 13.58 28.47 -12.92
CA ASN A 395 13.60 27.67 -11.70
C ASN A 395 13.20 28.48 -10.46
N ILE A 396 13.71 29.72 -10.33
CA ILE A 396 13.35 30.65 -9.26
C ILE A 396 11.84 30.96 -9.29
N ALA A 397 11.33 31.34 -10.47
CA ALA A 397 9.93 31.69 -10.65
C ALA A 397 8.99 30.49 -10.44
N PHE A 398 9.43 29.29 -10.84
CA PHE A 398 8.70 28.06 -10.59
C PHE A 398 8.60 27.77 -9.09
N VAL A 399 9.71 27.77 -8.36
CA VAL A 399 9.72 27.53 -6.90
C VAL A 399 8.89 28.57 -6.13
N GLU A 400 8.94 29.84 -6.55
CA GLU A 400 8.14 30.91 -5.96
C GLU A 400 6.63 30.66 -6.15
N LYS A 401 6.19 30.40 -7.39
CA LYS A 401 4.77 30.13 -7.70
C LYS A 401 4.27 28.82 -7.11
N ALA A 402 5.12 27.80 -7.12
CA ALA A 402 4.78 26.46 -6.65
C ALA A 402 4.72 26.35 -5.13
N HIS A 403 5.27 27.32 -4.39
CA HIS A 403 5.48 27.27 -2.95
C HIS A 403 6.27 26.02 -2.52
N GLY A 404 7.58 26.17 -2.34
CA GLY A 404 8.49 25.04 -2.10
C GLY A 404 8.13 24.07 -0.97
N VAL A 405 7.23 24.42 -0.04
CA VAL A 405 6.73 23.52 1.00
C VAL A 405 5.98 22.29 0.47
N HIS A 406 5.45 22.34 -0.75
CA HIS A 406 4.84 21.15 -1.38
C HIS A 406 5.90 20.08 -1.68
N ASN A 407 7.16 20.45 -1.91
CA ASN A 407 8.26 19.51 -2.04
C ASN A 407 9.59 20.19 -1.63
N PRO A 408 9.89 20.24 -0.33
CA PRO A 408 11.00 21.03 0.20
C PRO A 408 12.38 20.63 -0.36
N GLY A 409 12.59 19.33 -0.57
CA GLY A 409 13.82 18.78 -1.16
C GLY A 409 13.99 19.19 -2.61
N TYR A 410 12.96 19.01 -3.44
CA TYR A 410 13.02 19.36 -4.86
C TYR A 410 13.13 20.88 -5.07
N ALA A 411 12.39 21.67 -4.29
CA ALA A 411 12.50 23.13 -4.29
C ALA A 411 13.93 23.60 -3.96
N SER A 412 14.56 23.00 -2.95
CA SER A 412 15.96 23.25 -2.61
C SER A 412 16.91 22.91 -3.75
N ALA A 413 16.72 21.75 -4.39
CA ALA A 413 17.56 21.30 -5.51
C ALA A 413 17.47 22.25 -6.71
N LEU A 414 16.28 22.74 -7.05
CA LEU A 414 16.06 23.72 -8.12
C LEU A 414 16.73 25.06 -7.83
N LEU A 415 16.64 25.56 -6.59
CA LEU A 415 17.32 26.80 -6.19
C LEU A 415 18.85 26.63 -6.20
N LYS A 416 19.36 25.47 -5.82
CA LYS A 416 20.79 25.13 -5.94
C LYS A 416 21.22 25.13 -7.41
N ARG A 417 20.44 24.48 -8.28
CA ARG A 417 20.73 24.44 -9.72
C ARG A 417 20.75 25.85 -10.32
N ALA A 418 19.78 26.69 -9.96
CA ALA A 418 19.75 28.10 -10.38
C ALA A 418 21.02 28.86 -9.95
N HIS A 419 21.53 28.65 -8.73
CA HIS A 419 22.80 29.23 -8.30
C HIS A 419 23.99 28.74 -9.12
N GLU A 420 24.10 27.43 -9.37
CA GLU A 420 25.18 26.85 -10.18
C GLU A 420 25.18 27.39 -11.61
N ASP A 421 24.00 27.60 -12.18
CA ASP A 421 23.83 28.16 -13.51
C ASP A 421 24.28 29.62 -13.57
N LEU A 422 23.94 30.42 -12.56
CA LEU A 422 24.40 31.80 -12.43
C LEU A 422 25.93 31.89 -12.29
N GLN A 423 26.53 31.02 -11.47
CA GLN A 423 27.99 30.95 -11.33
C GLN A 423 28.67 30.57 -12.65
N ARG A 424 28.10 29.59 -13.35
CA ARG A 424 28.62 29.15 -14.64
C ARG A 424 28.47 30.24 -15.71
N ALA A 425 27.37 30.99 -15.71
CA ALA A 425 27.16 32.11 -16.63
C ALA A 425 28.21 33.20 -16.46
N LEU A 426 28.59 33.53 -15.21
CA LEU A 426 29.70 34.45 -14.93
C LEU A 426 31.04 33.92 -15.47
N GLY A 427 31.31 32.63 -15.26
CA GLY A 427 32.52 31.99 -15.77
C GLY A 427 32.60 31.98 -17.30
N GLU A 428 31.50 31.68 -17.99
CA GLU A 428 31.41 31.70 -19.47
C GLU A 428 31.52 33.13 -20.03
N ALA A 429 31.13 34.14 -19.26
CA ALA A 429 31.32 35.55 -19.58
C ALA A 429 32.72 36.09 -19.24
N GLY A 430 33.62 35.26 -18.70
CA GLY A 430 34.98 35.66 -18.32
C GLY A 430 35.06 36.54 -17.06
N MET A 431 34.02 36.53 -16.22
CA MET A 431 33.98 37.29 -14.97
C MET A 431 34.59 36.48 -13.82
N GLU A 432 35.63 37.01 -13.17
CA GLU A 432 36.20 36.41 -11.96
C GLU A 432 35.40 36.75 -10.69
N VAL A 433 34.09 36.53 -10.74
CA VAL A 433 33.19 36.72 -9.60
C VAL A 433 32.79 35.35 -9.07
N ASN A 434 33.19 35.06 -7.83
CA ASN A 434 32.76 33.87 -7.13
C ASN A 434 31.51 34.19 -6.29
N LEU A 435 30.37 33.61 -6.67
CA LEU A 435 29.15 33.65 -5.90
C LEU A 435 29.30 32.67 -4.75
N GLU A 436 29.30 33.17 -3.51
CA GLU A 436 29.26 32.28 -2.35
C GLU A 436 28.06 31.33 -2.45
N PRO A 437 28.23 30.04 -2.08
CA PRO A 437 27.11 29.13 -1.97
C PRO A 437 26.05 29.74 -1.06
N PRO A 438 24.78 29.78 -1.48
CA PRO A 438 23.76 30.50 -0.73
C PRO A 438 23.48 29.85 0.64
N TRP A 439 23.88 28.59 0.85
CA TRP A 439 23.87 27.89 2.13
C TRP A 439 24.92 26.75 2.16
N PRO A 440 25.45 26.38 3.35
CA PRO A 440 26.27 25.18 3.54
C PRO A 440 25.50 23.89 3.23
N GLN A 441 26.18 22.88 2.68
CA GLN A 441 25.55 21.61 2.29
C GLN A 441 26.48 20.42 2.49
N ALA A 442 25.92 19.25 2.79
CA ALA A 442 26.68 18.01 2.84
C ALA A 442 27.29 17.69 1.46
N PRO A 443 28.55 17.23 1.39
CA PRO A 443 29.22 16.88 0.12
C PRO A 443 28.81 15.49 -0.40
N TYR A 444 27.72 14.92 0.12
CA TYR A 444 27.22 13.58 -0.20
C TYR A 444 25.68 13.57 -0.20
N PRO A 445 25.04 12.64 -0.95
CA PRO A 445 23.60 12.49 -0.93
C PRO A 445 23.13 11.92 0.42
N THR A 446 22.09 12.53 1.01
CA THR A 446 21.50 12.05 2.26
C THR A 446 19.98 12.26 2.24
N GLN A 447 19.26 11.30 2.81
CA GLN A 447 17.80 11.40 2.99
C GLN A 447 17.44 12.26 4.22
N CYS A 448 18.38 12.52 5.13
CA CYS A 448 18.13 13.29 6.33
C CYS A 448 17.67 14.73 6.01
N THR A 449 18.20 15.31 4.93
CA THR A 449 17.88 16.67 4.48
C THR A 449 16.52 16.77 3.78
N ALA A 450 15.86 15.64 3.47
CA ALA A 450 14.47 15.67 3.03
C ALA A 450 13.55 16.21 4.13
N CYS A 451 13.90 15.98 5.41
CA CYS A 451 13.20 16.52 6.57
C CYS A 451 13.98 17.65 7.25
N HIS A 452 15.27 17.48 7.48
CA HIS A 452 16.11 18.44 8.18
C HIS A 452 16.83 19.38 7.21
N LEU A 453 16.07 20.24 6.53
CA LEU A 453 16.66 21.30 5.70
C LEU A 453 17.55 22.22 6.55
N ASP A 454 18.73 22.56 6.04
CA ASP A 454 19.77 23.38 6.72
C ASP A 454 20.34 22.75 8.01
N ALA A 455 20.23 21.44 8.21
CA ALA A 455 20.87 20.75 9.33
C ALA A 455 22.37 21.05 9.44
N GLU A 456 23.03 21.26 8.29
CA GLU A 456 24.44 21.60 8.15
C GLU A 456 24.82 22.93 8.78
N THR A 457 23.85 23.84 8.96
CA THR A 457 24.07 25.16 9.56
C THR A 457 23.96 25.15 11.08
N ILE A 458 23.43 24.07 11.66
CA ILE A 458 23.12 24.01 13.08
C ILE A 458 24.41 24.05 13.90
N ALA A 459 24.48 25.02 14.80
CA ALA A 459 25.47 25.09 15.87
C ALA A 459 24.78 24.93 17.22
N LYS A 460 25.34 24.09 18.10
CA LYS A 460 24.80 23.82 19.42
C LYS A 460 25.92 23.80 20.46
N GLU A 461 25.68 24.43 21.59
CA GLU A 461 26.55 24.30 22.75
C GLU A 461 26.35 22.92 23.38
N ILE A 462 27.44 22.15 23.47
CA ILE A 462 27.48 20.85 24.16
C ILE A 462 28.51 20.97 25.26
N ASN A 463 28.05 20.97 26.51
CA ASN A 463 28.86 21.28 27.70
C ASN A 463 29.51 22.67 27.60
N SER A 464 30.82 22.71 27.32
CA SER A 464 31.66 23.92 27.24
C SER A 464 32.21 24.19 25.83
N TRP A 465 31.69 23.48 24.82
CA TRP A 465 32.18 23.51 23.45
C TRP A 465 31.04 23.75 22.47
N THR A 466 31.25 24.64 21.51
CA THR A 466 30.31 24.84 20.40
C THR A 466 30.49 23.75 19.34
N PHE A 467 29.56 22.81 19.26
CA PHE A 467 29.48 21.88 18.14
C PHE A 467 28.86 22.59 16.92
N ARG A 468 29.49 22.46 15.75
CA ARG A 468 29.03 23.06 14.49
C ARG A 468 28.92 21.98 13.41
N HIS A 469 27.72 21.77 12.85
CA HIS A 469 27.54 20.80 11.77
C HIS A 469 28.37 21.15 10.54
N GLU A 470 28.50 22.42 10.17
CA GLU A 470 29.31 22.86 9.04
C GLU A 470 30.75 22.34 9.11
N ALA A 471 31.37 22.38 10.31
CA ALA A 471 32.74 21.93 10.50
C ALA A 471 32.91 20.40 10.36
N HIS A 472 31.84 19.62 10.55
CA HIS A 472 31.87 18.16 10.58
C HIS A 472 31.28 17.57 9.30
N VAL A 473 30.08 17.99 8.94
CA VAL A 473 29.36 17.50 7.76
C VAL A 473 29.88 18.15 6.49
N VAL A 474 29.97 19.49 6.45
CA VAL A 474 30.31 20.23 5.20
C VAL A 474 31.81 20.17 4.93
N ARG A 475 32.64 20.58 5.90
CA ARG A 475 34.09 20.70 5.70
C ARG A 475 34.84 19.37 5.78
N ARG A 476 34.36 18.44 6.63
CA ARG A 476 35.00 17.12 6.85
C ARG A 476 34.27 15.96 6.18
N GLY A 477 33.09 16.20 5.58
CA GLY A 477 32.34 15.17 4.85
C GLY A 477 31.82 14.03 5.73
N LEU A 478 31.65 14.24 7.05
CA LEU A 478 31.16 13.20 7.95
C LEU A 478 29.67 12.91 7.70
N GLN A 479 29.36 11.65 7.44
CA GLN A 479 28.00 11.14 7.27
C GLN A 479 27.16 11.37 8.52
N CYS A 480 25.89 11.75 8.34
CA CYS A 480 24.97 12.04 9.45
C CYS A 480 24.85 10.85 10.42
N THR A 481 24.86 9.63 9.89
CA THR A 481 24.69 8.35 10.61
C THR A 481 25.87 7.97 11.50
N ILE A 482 27.03 8.63 11.34
CA ILE A 482 28.18 8.46 12.25
C ILE A 482 27.81 8.95 13.64
N CYS A 483 27.11 10.09 13.71
CA CYS A 483 26.72 10.71 14.97
C CYS A 483 25.27 10.39 15.34
N HIS A 484 24.37 10.42 14.37
CA HIS A 484 22.94 10.21 14.59
C HIS A 484 22.58 8.74 14.46
N THR A 485 21.83 8.24 15.43
CA THR A 485 21.22 6.92 15.30
C THR A 485 20.01 7.03 14.39
N GLU A 486 19.96 6.20 13.34
CA GLU A 486 18.77 5.99 12.50
C GLU A 486 17.72 5.18 13.29
N VAL A 487 17.23 5.75 14.38
CA VAL A 487 16.05 5.24 15.06
C VAL A 487 14.84 5.96 14.51
N ARG A 488 13.71 5.26 14.47
CA ARG A 488 12.38 5.80 14.14
C ARG A 488 12.25 7.21 14.74
N TYR A 489 11.74 8.17 13.98
CA TYR A 489 11.58 9.57 14.44
C TYR A 489 10.76 9.71 15.75
N GLN A 490 10.04 8.65 16.13
CA GLN A 490 9.18 8.54 17.30
C GLN A 490 9.87 8.00 18.54
N GLU A 491 10.98 7.30 18.39
CA GLU A 491 11.76 6.92 19.56
C GLU A 491 12.47 8.18 20.07
N SER A 492 12.42 8.38 21.38
CA SER A 492 13.12 9.46 22.11
C SER A 492 14.64 9.51 21.87
N GLN A 493 15.16 8.60 21.05
CA GLN A 493 16.54 8.41 20.66
C GLN A 493 16.85 8.91 19.22
N HIS A 494 15.89 9.43 18.44
CA HIS A 494 16.20 10.08 17.17
C HIS A 494 17.08 11.32 17.41
N GLY A 495 18.36 11.22 17.06
CA GLY A 495 19.36 12.22 17.41
C GLY A 495 20.74 11.61 17.56
N ALA A 496 21.72 12.45 17.92
CA ALA A 496 23.07 12.01 18.23
C ALA A 496 23.24 11.86 19.75
N PRO A 497 23.47 10.64 20.27
CA PRO A 497 23.75 10.47 21.69
C PRO A 497 25.17 10.98 22.01
N LEU A 498 25.36 11.53 23.22
CA LEU A 498 26.59 12.24 23.60
C LEU A 498 27.86 11.35 23.52
N ASN A 499 27.71 10.04 23.71
CA ASN A 499 28.81 9.08 23.59
C ASN A 499 29.40 9.01 22.17
N ARG A 500 28.64 9.33 21.12
CA ARG A 500 29.18 9.39 19.75
C ARG A 500 30.19 10.52 19.55
N CYS A 501 30.10 11.58 20.35
CA CYS A 501 31.06 12.68 20.31
C CYS A 501 32.43 12.26 20.88
N THR A 502 32.44 11.43 21.93
CA THR A 502 33.68 11.01 22.59
C THR A 502 34.49 10.02 21.77
N ASP A 503 33.88 9.36 20.79
CA ASP A 503 34.57 8.45 19.86
C ASP A 503 35.57 9.22 18.96
N CYS A 504 35.26 10.46 18.58
CA CYS A 504 36.11 11.30 17.71
C CYS A 504 36.81 12.46 18.44
N HIS A 505 36.33 12.86 19.62
CA HIS A 505 36.96 13.87 20.48
C HIS A 505 37.42 13.26 21.81
N PRO A 506 38.33 12.26 21.81
CA PRO A 506 38.90 11.81 23.06
C PRO A 506 39.88 12.87 23.61
N ALA A 507 40.21 12.81 24.90
CA ALA A 507 41.23 13.69 25.49
C ALA A 507 42.55 13.61 24.69
N ARG A 508 43.33 14.69 24.59
CA ARG A 508 44.59 14.73 23.81
C ARG A 508 45.54 13.56 24.10
N ALA A 509 45.58 13.10 25.36
CA ALA A 509 46.34 11.93 25.81
C ALA A 509 45.87 10.58 25.21
N HIS A 510 44.66 10.50 24.66
CA HIS A 510 44.14 9.34 23.93
C HIS A 510 44.50 9.37 22.44
N LEU A 511 44.67 10.55 21.83
CA LEU A 511 45.15 10.68 20.45
C LEU A 511 46.64 10.35 20.34
N GLU A 512 47.42 10.70 21.36
CA GLU A 512 48.86 10.34 21.51
C GLU A 512 49.10 8.81 21.68
N GLY A 513 48.03 8.03 21.86
CA GLY A 513 48.06 6.56 21.93
C GLY A 513 47.14 5.87 20.93
N ALA A 514 46.50 6.62 20.03
CA ALA A 514 45.62 6.08 19.01
C ALA A 514 46.47 5.41 17.93
N ARG A 515 46.31 4.09 17.77
CA ARG A 515 47.03 3.34 16.74
C ARG A 515 46.44 3.73 15.37
N PRO A 516 47.26 4.07 14.36
CA PRO A 516 46.73 4.52 13.06
C PRO A 516 45.90 3.48 12.28
N GLN A 517 45.75 2.26 12.77
CA GLN A 517 44.76 1.29 12.30
C GLN A 517 43.29 1.65 12.62
N ASP A 518 43.04 2.59 13.55
CA ASP A 518 41.70 3.03 13.95
C ASP A 518 41.23 4.29 13.18
N CYS A 519 41.97 4.73 12.14
CA CYS A 519 41.68 5.97 11.39
C CYS A 519 40.24 6.04 10.85
N LEU A 520 39.67 4.91 10.45
CA LEU A 520 38.32 4.84 9.85
C LEU A 520 37.20 5.07 10.86
N GLN A 521 37.49 5.04 12.16
CA GLN A 521 36.52 5.37 13.20
C GLN A 521 36.22 6.88 13.24
N CYS A 522 37.17 7.71 12.80
CA CYS A 522 37.06 9.18 12.84
C CYS A 522 37.18 9.84 11.46
N HIS A 523 37.80 9.17 10.48
CA HIS A 523 38.00 9.67 9.12
C HIS A 523 37.26 8.78 8.11
N PRO A 524 36.50 9.36 7.16
CA PRO A 524 35.94 8.59 6.07
C PRO A 524 37.07 8.02 5.20
N ALA A 525 36.88 6.82 4.63
CA ALA A 525 37.82 6.21 3.69
C ALA A 525 37.92 6.97 2.34
N ASN A 526 37.36 8.17 2.24
CA ASN A 526 37.41 9.01 1.05
C ASN A 526 38.45 10.12 1.24
N PHE A 527 39.73 9.73 1.30
CA PHE A 527 40.85 10.66 1.38
C PHE A 527 41.01 11.41 0.04
N PRO A 528 41.41 12.70 0.05
CA PRO A 528 41.68 13.44 -1.19
C PRO A 528 42.73 12.70 -2.04
N THR A 529 42.55 12.74 -3.35
CA THR A 529 43.45 12.07 -4.31
C THR A 529 44.88 12.56 -4.11
N SER A 530 45.77 11.67 -3.66
CA SER A 530 47.21 11.96 -3.54
C SER A 530 47.91 12.09 -4.90
N SER A 531 47.24 11.65 -5.98
CA SER A 531 47.75 11.69 -7.34
C SER A 531 46.78 12.42 -8.26
N GLN A 532 47.30 13.41 -8.99
CA GLN A 532 46.57 14.07 -10.08
C GLN A 532 46.51 13.20 -11.36
N LYS A 533 47.22 12.06 -11.39
CA LYS A 533 47.36 11.20 -12.57
C LYS A 533 46.60 9.89 -12.47
N VAL A 534 46.31 9.39 -11.26
CA VAL A 534 45.76 8.05 -11.02
C VAL A 534 44.52 8.12 -10.13
N ARG A 535 43.46 7.40 -10.52
CA ARG A 535 42.24 7.17 -9.74
C ARG A 535 42.51 6.07 -8.72
N PHE A 536 42.52 6.41 -7.44
CA PHE A 536 42.66 5.44 -6.36
C PHE A 536 41.58 5.70 -5.30
N SER A 537 40.66 4.74 -5.13
CA SER A 537 39.58 4.82 -4.13
C SER A 537 40.00 4.09 -2.86
N HIS A 538 40.35 4.83 -1.81
CA HIS A 538 40.64 4.25 -0.50
C HIS A 538 39.42 3.49 0.06
N GLU A 539 38.20 3.98 -0.19
CA GLU A 539 36.94 3.36 0.23
C GLU A 539 36.76 1.94 -0.33
N LEU A 540 36.92 1.75 -1.64
CA LEU A 540 36.76 0.42 -2.24
C LEU A 540 37.77 -0.57 -1.65
N HIS A 541 39.05 -0.19 -1.59
CA HIS A 541 40.11 -1.09 -1.11
C HIS A 541 39.95 -1.43 0.37
N VAL A 542 39.61 -0.46 1.22
CA VAL A 542 39.31 -0.71 2.62
C VAL A 542 38.11 -1.65 2.78
N ASN A 543 37.03 -1.44 2.01
CA ASN A 543 35.84 -2.30 2.05
C ASN A 543 36.12 -3.73 1.55
N PHE A 544 37.10 -3.91 0.66
CA PHE A 544 37.60 -5.22 0.26
C PHE A 544 38.49 -5.90 1.33
N GLY A 545 38.71 -5.25 2.48
CA GLY A 545 39.44 -5.81 3.62
C GLY A 545 40.93 -5.50 3.63
N PHE A 546 41.41 -4.59 2.78
CA PHE A 546 42.81 -4.19 2.79
C PHE A 546 43.11 -3.27 3.98
N ASN A 547 44.16 -3.61 4.75
CA ASN A 547 44.66 -2.82 5.86
C ASN A 547 45.58 -1.69 5.35
N CYS A 548 45.53 -0.54 6.00
CA CYS A 548 46.35 0.64 5.70
C CYS A 548 47.86 0.33 5.64
N THR A 549 48.37 -0.56 6.50
CA THR A 549 49.79 -1.01 6.54
C THR A 549 50.24 -1.73 5.26
N GLN A 550 49.30 -2.24 4.45
CA GLN A 550 49.63 -2.92 3.21
C GLN A 550 50.07 -1.95 2.10
N CYS A 551 49.70 -0.68 2.23
CA CYS A 551 50.05 0.35 1.26
C CYS A 551 50.92 1.44 1.89
N HIS A 552 50.66 1.83 3.14
CA HIS A 552 51.35 2.92 3.80
C HIS A 552 52.39 2.43 4.80
N THR A 553 53.51 3.15 4.86
CA THR A 553 54.60 2.82 5.78
C THR A 553 54.40 3.53 7.13
N ASN A 554 54.80 2.87 8.21
CA ASN A 554 54.77 3.39 9.59
C ASN A 554 53.38 3.69 10.16
N VAL A 555 52.31 3.17 9.55
CA VAL A 555 50.93 3.26 10.07
C VAL A 555 50.78 2.53 11.41
N ASP A 556 51.55 1.48 11.68
CA ASP A 556 51.44 0.70 12.91
C ASP A 556 52.39 1.17 14.01
N THR A 557 53.39 2.00 13.67
CA THR A 557 54.51 2.35 14.56
C THR A 557 54.61 3.84 14.88
N MET A 558 53.92 4.72 14.15
CA MET A 558 53.99 6.16 14.34
C MET A 558 52.75 6.69 15.06
N ASP A 559 52.92 7.71 15.89
CA ASP A 559 51.79 8.42 16.49
C ASP A 559 50.89 9.03 15.39
N HIS A 560 49.58 9.09 15.64
CA HIS A 560 48.60 9.58 14.68
C HIS A 560 48.88 11.03 14.22
N LEU A 561 49.32 11.92 15.12
CA LEU A 561 49.64 13.31 14.80
C LEU A 561 50.95 13.44 14.02
N ASP A 562 51.93 12.57 14.28
CA ASP A 562 53.17 12.55 13.51
C ASP A 562 52.95 11.97 12.11
N TYR A 563 52.11 10.93 12.00
CA TYR A 563 51.79 10.26 10.73
C TYR A 563 51.17 11.22 9.70
N ILE A 564 50.25 12.10 10.11
CA ILE A 564 49.59 13.06 9.21
C ILE A 564 50.50 14.22 8.77
N ASN A 565 51.57 14.51 9.50
CA ASN A 565 52.45 15.65 9.26
C ASN A 565 53.72 15.29 8.45
N TYR A 566 54.00 14.00 8.25
CA TYR A 566 55.18 13.52 7.52
C TYR A 566 54.85 13.07 6.10
N VAL A 567 55.41 13.76 5.10
CA VAL A 567 55.20 13.53 3.66
C VAL A 567 55.76 12.19 3.16
N THR A 568 56.66 11.54 3.91
CA THR A 568 57.36 10.30 3.51
C THR A 568 56.57 9.00 3.78
N THR A 569 55.39 9.08 4.39
CA THR A 569 54.56 7.90 4.71
C THR A 569 53.65 7.44 3.55
N ALA A 570 53.50 8.28 2.51
CA ALA A 570 52.70 7.96 1.32
C ALA A 570 53.47 7.06 0.34
N PRO A 571 52.92 5.91 -0.07
CA PRO A 571 53.57 5.05 -1.06
C PRO A 571 53.60 5.73 -2.43
N LEU A 572 54.70 5.53 -3.16
CA LEU A 572 54.75 5.78 -4.59
C LEU A 572 53.89 4.71 -5.30
N LEU A 573 52.69 5.09 -5.74
CA LEU A 573 51.77 4.23 -6.49
C LEU A 573 52.30 3.95 -7.91
N LYS A 574 53.25 3.02 -8.03
CA LYS A 574 53.81 2.55 -9.30
C LYS A 574 52.99 1.41 -9.90
N HIS A 575 53.09 1.21 -11.22
CA HIS A 575 52.44 0.10 -11.94
C HIS A 575 52.69 -1.26 -11.29
N GLU A 576 53.93 -1.53 -10.86
CA GLU A 576 54.32 -2.78 -10.20
C GLU A 576 53.51 -3.05 -8.92
N LEU A 577 53.21 -2.02 -8.12
CA LEU A 577 52.44 -2.16 -6.88
C LEU A 577 50.98 -2.52 -7.17
N CYS A 578 50.36 -1.83 -8.13
CA CYS A 578 48.99 -2.14 -8.56
C CYS A 578 48.90 -3.54 -9.17
N GLY A 579 49.92 -3.95 -9.92
CA GLY A 579 50.00 -5.25 -10.59
C GLY A 579 50.01 -6.45 -9.63
N ILE A 580 50.36 -6.27 -8.35
CA ILE A 580 50.30 -7.34 -7.34
C ILE A 580 48.86 -7.85 -7.16
N CYS A 581 47.90 -6.93 -7.10
CA CYS A 581 46.48 -7.24 -6.88
C CYS A 581 45.67 -7.24 -8.19
N HIS A 582 46.00 -6.36 -9.13
CA HIS A 582 45.28 -6.14 -10.40
C HIS A 582 46.00 -6.78 -11.60
N GLN A 583 46.59 -7.95 -11.41
CA GLN A 583 47.54 -8.63 -12.31
C GLN A 583 47.20 -8.59 -13.81
N LYS A 584 45.94 -8.83 -14.19
CA LYS A 584 45.50 -8.85 -15.60
C LYS A 584 44.99 -7.50 -16.11
N GLU A 585 44.79 -6.54 -15.21
CA GLU A 585 44.17 -5.25 -15.49
C GLU A 585 45.20 -4.12 -15.59
N VAL A 586 46.39 -4.30 -15.00
CA VAL A 586 47.52 -3.37 -15.08
C VAL A 586 48.45 -3.81 -16.20
N PRO A 587 48.46 -3.11 -17.36
CA PRO A 587 49.36 -3.43 -18.44
C PRO A 587 50.82 -3.07 -18.09
N PRO A 588 51.82 -3.67 -18.76
CA PRO A 588 53.22 -3.27 -18.62
C PRO A 588 53.40 -1.78 -18.92
N GLU A 589 54.33 -1.14 -18.21
CA GLU A 589 54.65 0.28 -18.42
C GLU A 589 55.05 0.52 -19.89
N GLY A 590 54.33 1.40 -20.59
CA GLY A 590 54.52 1.69 -22.02
C GLY A 590 53.64 0.89 -23.00
N ALA A 591 52.69 0.08 -22.54
CA ALA A 591 51.77 -0.66 -23.43
C ALA A 591 50.72 0.25 -24.10
N ALA A 592 50.48 0.04 -25.40
CA ALA A 592 49.55 0.81 -26.22
C ALA A 592 48.07 0.36 -26.08
N ASN A 593 47.52 0.36 -24.85
CA ASN A 593 46.10 0.04 -24.61
C ASN A 593 45.35 1.17 -23.87
N PHE A 594 45.08 2.26 -24.59
CA PHE A 594 44.47 3.49 -24.06
C PHE A 594 43.17 3.26 -23.26
N ALA A 595 42.28 2.38 -23.73
CA ALA A 595 41.00 2.12 -23.09
C ALA A 595 41.14 1.42 -21.72
N GLY A 596 42.12 0.52 -21.58
CA GLY A 596 42.44 -0.13 -20.31
C GLY A 596 43.04 0.86 -19.31
N CYS A 597 43.89 1.77 -19.78
CA CYS A 597 44.59 2.70 -18.91
C CYS A 597 43.68 3.79 -18.31
N MET A 598 42.65 4.26 -19.02
CA MET A 598 41.69 5.25 -18.49
C MET A 598 40.85 4.75 -17.30
N LYS A 599 40.82 3.43 -17.05
CA LYS A 599 40.18 2.88 -15.84
C LYS A 599 40.91 3.32 -14.56
N CYS A 600 42.24 3.45 -14.66
CA CYS A 600 43.09 3.78 -13.53
C CYS A 600 43.68 5.20 -13.61
N HIS A 601 43.73 5.84 -14.78
CA HIS A 601 44.31 7.17 -14.94
C HIS A 601 43.27 8.26 -15.16
N ILE A 602 43.45 9.41 -14.49
CA ILE A 602 42.58 10.59 -14.62
C ILE A 602 42.94 11.39 -15.89
N THR A 603 44.25 11.49 -16.17
CA THR A 603 44.85 12.15 -17.33
C THR A 603 46.09 11.36 -17.77
N PHE A 604 46.42 11.38 -19.07
CA PHE A 604 47.61 10.74 -19.64
C PHE A 604 48.64 11.77 -20.07
#